data_AF-A0A559NBE3-F1
#
_entry.id   AF-A0A559NBE3-F1
#
_cell.length_a   1.000
_cell.length_b   1.000
_cell.length_c   1.000
_cell.angle_alpha   90.00
_cell.angle_beta   90.00
_cell.angle_gamma   90.00
#
_symmetry.space_group_name_H-M   'P 1'
#
loop_
_entity.id
_entity.type
_entity.pdbx_description
1 polymer ?
#
loop_
_entity_poly.entity_id
_entity_poly.type
_entity_poly.pdbx_seq_one_letter_code
_entity_poly.pdbx_strand_id
1 'polypeptide(L)' 'MKRDLKQGEEDIKFMKEEEKKTSNYFFQNNTITIAAFIIVIAALILLTIAVFSTGTEL' A
#
# COMPACT_ATOMS: atom_id res chain seq x y z
N MET A 1 22.33 35.66 32.08
CA MET A 1 22.27 35.90 30.63
C MET A 1 22.09 34.54 29.95
N LYS A 2 20.85 34.15 29.60
CA LYS A 2 20.61 32.91 28.86
C LYS A 2 21.00 33.17 27.41
N ARG A 3 21.89 32.35 26.86
CA ARG A 3 22.26 32.38 25.44
C ARG A 3 21.23 31.52 24.73
N ASP A 4 20.31 32.15 24.00
CA ASP A 4 19.42 31.44 23.09
C ASP A 4 20.29 30.85 21.98
N LEU A 5 20.51 29.53 22.01
CA LEU A 5 21.13 28.83 20.89
C LEU A 5 20.15 28.92 19.73
N LYS A 6 20.48 29.76 18.73
CA LYS A 6 19.82 29.69 17.44
C LYS A 6 20.01 28.26 16.93
N GLN A 7 18.91 27.56 16.74
CA GLN A 7 18.86 26.28 16.04
C GLN A 7 19.69 26.44 14.76
N GLY A 8 20.76 25.64 14.61
CA GLY A 8 21.59 25.64 13.41
C GLY A 8 20.75 25.26 12.19
N GLU A 9 21.29 25.42 10.97
CA GLU A 9 20.63 25.01 9.73
C GLU A 9 20.02 23.62 9.90
N GLU A 10 18.70 23.56 10.03
CA GLU A 10 18.00 22.29 10.03
C GLU A 10 18.18 21.72 8.63
N ASP A 11 18.75 20.52 8.55
CA ASP A 11 18.72 19.69 7.34
C ASP A 11 17.26 19.28 7.13
N ILE A 12 16.45 20.20 6.60
CA ILE A 12 15.10 19.93 6.14
C ILE A 12 15.28 19.11 4.86
N LYS A 13 15.50 17.81 5.03
CA LYS A 13 15.35 16.86 3.94
C LYS A 13 13.90 16.95 3.51
N PHE A 14 13.66 17.69 2.44
CA PHE A 14 12.42 17.60 1.69
C PHE A 14 12.23 16.12 1.40
N MET A 15 11.19 15.54 1.99
CA MET A 15 10.83 14.14 1.88
C MET A 15 10.25 13.88 0.49
N LYS A 16 11.04 14.20 -0.53
CA LYS A 16 10.84 13.94 -1.95
C LYS A 16 12.10 13.26 -2.51
N GLU A 17 12.68 12.37 -1.72
CA GLU A 17 13.60 11.34 -2.20
C GLU A 17 12.77 10.08 -2.47
N GLU A 18 12.41 9.87 -3.73
CA GLU A 18 11.71 8.66 -4.21
C GLU A 18 12.62 7.41 -4.29
N GLU A 19 13.67 7.31 -3.47
CA GLU A 19 14.70 6.28 -3.67
C GLU A 19 14.77 5.17 -2.62
N LYS A 20 13.78 5.05 -1.73
CA LYS A 20 13.69 3.85 -0.89
C LYS A 20 12.31 3.26 -0.95
N LYS A 21 12.20 2.12 -1.63
CA LYS A 21 11.12 1.14 -1.42
C LYS A 21 11.08 0.81 0.06
N THR A 22 10.25 1.54 0.81
CA THR A 22 9.96 1.26 2.22
C THR A 22 9.23 -0.08 2.26
N SER A 23 9.94 -1.16 2.56
CA SER A 23 9.50 -2.56 2.47
C SER A 23 8.22 -2.91 3.23
N ASN A 24 7.67 -1.98 4.01
CA ASN A 24 6.56 -2.20 4.93
C ASN A 24 5.21 -1.65 4.45
N TYR A 25 5.11 -1.17 3.21
CA TYR A 25 3.81 -0.78 2.66
C TYR A 25 3.16 -1.95 1.92
N PHE A 26 2.08 -2.50 2.51
CA PHE A 26 1.23 -3.53 1.91
C PHE A 26 0.73 -3.16 0.51
N PHE A 27 0.59 -1.85 0.23
CA PHE A 27 0.15 -1.28 -1.03
C PHE A 27 1.24 -0.49 -1.74
N GLN A 28 2.48 -0.99 -1.76
CA GLN A 28 3.45 -0.45 -2.71
C GLN A 28 2.93 -0.62 -4.13
N ASN A 29 3.19 0.38 -4.99
CA ASN A 29 2.98 0.34 -6.43
C ASN A 29 4.00 -0.62 -7.08
N ASN A 30 3.96 -1.87 -6.63
CA ASN A 30 4.80 -2.96 -7.04
C ASN A 30 3.92 -3.89 -7.86
N THR A 31 4.37 -4.21 -9.08
CA THR A 31 3.65 -5.07 -10.02
C THR A 31 3.28 -6.42 -9.39
N ILE A 32 4.08 -6.91 -8.43
CA ILE A 32 3.82 -8.13 -7.66
C ILE A 32 2.58 -7.97 -6.76
N THR A 33 2.49 -6.86 -6.01
CA THR A 33 1.36 -6.58 -5.11
C THR A 33 0.06 -6.44 -5.91
N ILE A 34 0.12 -5.72 -7.04
CA ILE A 34 -1.01 -5.55 -7.94
C ILE A 34 -1.44 -6.90 -8.55
N ALA A 35 -0.49 -7.71 -9.00
CA ALA A 35 -0.78 -9.04 -9.52
C ALA A 35 -1.43 -9.95 -8.47
N ALA A 36 -0.88 -9.97 -7.24
CA ALA A 36 -1.46 -10.74 -6.14
C ALA A 36 -2.89 -10.26 -5.79
N PHE A 37 -3.11 -8.95 -5.78
CA PHE A 37 -4.43 -8.36 -5.54
C PHE A 37 -5.45 -8.77 -6.62
N ILE A 38 -5.05 -8.73 -7.89
CA ILE A 38 -5.91 -9.15 -9.01
C ILE A 38 -6.30 -10.64 -8.88
N ILE A 39 -5.36 -11.51 -8.51
CA ILE A 39 -5.63 -12.94 -8.31
C ILE A 39 -6.67 -13.15 -7.21
N VAL A 40 -6.53 -12.44 -6.08
CA VAL A 40 -7.49 -12.53 -4.97
C VAL A 40 -8.88 -12.05 -5.41
N ILE A 41 -8.97 -10.93 -6.12
CA ILE A 41 -10.25 -10.43 -6.64
C ILE A 41 -10.89 -11.44 -7.59
N ALA A 42 -10.12 -12.01 -8.52
CA ALA A 42 -10.64 -13.00 -9.46
C ALA A 42 -11.22 -14.22 -8.74
N ALA A 43 -10.52 -14.72 -7.71
CA ALA A 43 -11.01 -15.82 -6.88
C ALA A 43 -12.32 -15.47 -6.16
N LEU A 44 -12.43 -14.27 -5.60
CA LEU A 44 -13.66 -13.81 -4.93
C LEU A 44 -14.85 -13.72 -5.89
N ILE A 45 -14.63 -13.23 -7.11
CA ILE A 45 -15.68 -13.16 -8.14
C ILE A 45 -16.15 -14.57 -8.50
N LEU A 46 -15.23 -15.52 -8.73
CA LEU A 46 -15.58 -16.91 -9.05
C LEU A 46 -16.37 -17.58 -7.92
N LEU A 47 -15.95 -17.38 -6.67
CA LEU A 47 -16.67 -17.90 -5.50
C LEU A 47 -18.08 -17.30 -5.39
N THR A 48 -18.21 -16.01 -5.67
CA THR A 48 -19.51 -15.33 -5.67
C THR A 48 -20.43 -15.93 -6.72
N ILE A 49 -19.95 -16.10 -7.96
CA ILE A 49 -20.71 -16.74 -9.04
C ILE A 49 -21.12 -18.17 -8.67
N ALA A 50 -20.20 -18.96 -8.10
CA ALA A 50 -20.48 -20.33 -7.67
C ALA A 50 -21.61 -20.37 -6.63
N VAL A 51 -21.57 -19.50 -5.61
CA VAL A 51 -22.62 -19.40 -4.60
C VAL A 51 -23.97 -19.02 -5.23
N PHE A 52 -23.99 -18.00 -6.09
CA PHE A 52 -25.23 -17.60 -6.77
C PHE A 52 -25.81 -18.73 -7.63
N SER A 53 -24.97 -19.46 -8.37
CA SER A 53 -25.41 -20.61 -9.19
C SER A 53 -26.02 -21.71 -8.34
N THR A 54 -25.45 -22.01 -7.17
CA THR A 54 -25.99 -23.02 -6.26
C THR A 54 -27.26 -22.57 -5.53
N GLY A 55 -27.45 -21.26 -5.34
CA GLY A 55 -28.58 -20.69 -4.62
C GLY A 55 -29.84 -20.50 -5.47
N THR A 56 -29.72 -20.39 -6.80
CA THR A 56 -30.86 -20.26 -7.71
C THR A 56 -31.49 -21.59 -8.12
N GLU A 57 -30.83 -22.72 -7.84
CA GLU A 57 -31.32 -24.07 -8.14
C GLU A 57 -32.02 -24.76 -6.95
N LEU A 58 -32.16 -24.07 -5.81
CA LEU A 58 -33.01 -24.47 -4.67
C LEU A 58 -34.34 -23.72 -4.68
#